data_AF-A0A7J4EFH8-F1
#
_entry.id   AF-A0A7J4EFH8-F1
#
_cell.length_a   1.000
_cell.length_b   1.000
_cell.length_c   1.000
_cell.angle_alpha   90.00
_cell.angle_beta   90.00
_cell.angle_gamma   90.00
#
_symmetry.space_group_name_H-M   'P 1'
#
loop_
_entity.id
_entity.type
_entity.pdbx_description
1 polymer ?
#
loop_
_entity_poly.entity_id
_entity_poly.type
_entity_poly.pdbx_seq_one_letter_code
_entity_poly.pdbx_strand_id
1 'polypeptide(L)'
;MKKIIYTAAVSFLVLSPLTGVAENSKELTSKNTAKYERGYRYNIGGWIYLHIEGEPYERGYQHGYLLADEIVDVIERWRNVFPQKKSWDWQKRSAMRLFWSKYPDEYREEIKGIADGVADKGGEINGKPVDYTDILTLNEMYELLSRFRTYLIHPVRSSLKWLLTRISKTGSLNKPHVGHCSAFIATGEATADGGIVASHSTWRATEETWFPMYLTERWNVILDITPSSGYRIMMTTSPGLIWSNEDFYQNDAGMILMETTLSPLGAWTKRGDPVVVRARKAIQYSDNIDEIVEYLLKNNNGLMANDWVMGDTKTGEIASLELALH
;
A
#
# COMPACT_ATOMS: atom_id res chain seq x y z
N MET A 1 1.17 41.03 -57.85
CA MET A 1 0.74 40.73 -56.46
C MET A 1 -0.27 39.60 -56.50
N LYS A 2 0.12 38.38 -56.09
CA LYS A 2 -0.74 37.18 -56.08
C LYS A 2 -1.57 37.16 -54.79
N LYS A 3 -2.89 37.05 -54.91
CA LYS A 3 -3.82 36.84 -53.78
C LYS A 3 -3.85 35.35 -53.44
N ILE A 4 -3.52 35.01 -52.19
CA ILE A 4 -3.67 33.67 -51.63
C ILE A 4 -5.05 33.62 -50.97
N ILE A 5 -5.90 32.70 -51.41
CA ILE A 5 -7.22 32.41 -50.83
C ILE A 5 -7.01 31.24 -49.85
N TYR A 6 -7.31 31.45 -48.57
CA TYR A 6 -7.41 30.35 -47.59
C TYR A 6 -8.84 29.81 -47.59
N THR A 7 -9.00 28.56 -47.98
CA THR A 7 -10.25 27.81 -47.88
C THR A 7 -10.33 27.19 -46.48
N ALA A 8 -11.31 27.61 -45.67
CA ALA A 8 -11.59 26.96 -44.39
C ALA A 8 -12.35 25.65 -44.64
N ALA A 9 -11.76 24.51 -44.28
CA ALA A 9 -12.44 23.22 -44.26
C ALA A 9 -13.19 23.09 -42.93
N VAL A 10 -14.52 23.08 -42.98
CA VAL A 10 -15.39 22.76 -41.84
C VAL A 10 -15.56 21.25 -41.79
N SER A 11 -14.88 20.60 -40.85
CA SER A 11 -15.06 19.17 -40.57
C SER A 11 -16.32 18.97 -39.71
N PHE A 12 -17.36 18.38 -40.29
CA PHE A 12 -18.52 17.89 -39.54
C PHE A 12 -18.11 16.63 -38.75
N LEU A 13 -18.01 16.77 -37.43
CA LEU A 13 -17.94 15.64 -36.50
C LEU A 13 -19.34 15.04 -36.36
N VAL A 14 -19.54 13.86 -36.95
CA VAL A 14 -20.75 13.05 -36.74
C VAL A 14 -20.65 12.43 -35.35
N LEU A 15 -21.46 12.94 -34.41
CA LEU A 15 -21.68 12.32 -33.10
C LEU A 15 -22.55 11.07 -33.29
N SER A 16 -21.91 9.91 -33.31
CA SER A 16 -22.59 8.63 -33.17
C SER A 16 -23.07 8.48 -31.71
N PRO A 17 -24.34 8.18 -31.44
CA PRO A 17 -24.81 7.96 -30.09
C PRO A 17 -24.20 6.65 -29.54
N LEU A 18 -23.50 6.76 -28.41
CA LEU A 18 -23.00 5.66 -27.58
C LEU A 18 -24.19 4.91 -26.93
N THR A 19 -24.86 4.03 -27.67
CA THR A 19 -25.92 3.17 -27.11
C THR A 19 -25.47 1.72 -26.89
N GLY A 20 -24.18 1.41 -27.01
CA GLY A 20 -23.66 0.03 -26.91
C GLY A 20 -23.11 -0.41 -25.54
N VAL A 21 -23.08 0.45 -24.52
CA VAL A 21 -22.37 0.13 -23.25
C VAL A 21 -23.26 -0.57 -22.21
N ALA A 22 -24.59 -0.41 -22.29
CA ALA A 22 -25.50 -0.87 -21.23
C ALA A 22 -25.81 -2.37 -21.24
N GLU A 23 -25.80 -3.04 -22.40
CA GLU A 23 -26.09 -4.49 -22.49
C GLU A 23 -24.86 -5.36 -22.18
N ASN A 24 -23.65 -4.87 -22.46
CA ASN A 24 -22.40 -5.62 -22.25
C ASN A 24 -21.94 -5.63 -20.77
N SER A 25 -22.40 -4.69 -19.95
CA SER A 25 -22.00 -4.58 -18.54
C SER A 25 -22.56 -5.71 -17.67
N LYS A 26 -23.79 -6.16 -17.94
CA LYS A 26 -24.44 -7.25 -17.19
C LYS A 26 -23.81 -8.62 -17.42
N GLU A 27 -23.28 -8.87 -18.62
CA GLU A 27 -22.65 -10.15 -18.97
C GLU A 27 -21.17 -10.22 -18.52
N LEU A 28 -20.46 -9.08 -18.48
CA LEU A 28 -19.14 -8.95 -17.86
C LEU A 28 -19.17 -9.09 -16.33
N THR A 29 -20.27 -8.72 -15.67
CA THR A 29 -20.40 -8.81 -14.21
C THR A 29 -20.54 -10.26 -13.70
N SER A 30 -21.19 -11.19 -14.40
CA SER A 30 -21.51 -12.49 -13.78
C SER A 30 -20.39 -13.52 -13.80
N LYS A 31 -19.40 -13.38 -14.70
CA LYS A 31 -18.25 -14.32 -14.80
C LYS A 31 -17.05 -13.93 -13.94
N ASN A 32 -16.96 -12.68 -13.51
CA ASN A 32 -15.82 -12.16 -12.74
C ASN A 32 -16.15 -11.86 -11.28
N THR A 33 -17.35 -12.19 -10.81
CA THR A 33 -17.78 -12.01 -9.42
C THR A 33 -17.64 -13.30 -8.62
N ALA A 34 -17.06 -13.20 -7.42
CA ALA A 34 -17.07 -14.29 -6.43
C ALA A 34 -17.56 -13.74 -5.08
N LYS A 35 -18.19 -14.60 -4.28
CA LYS A 35 -18.72 -14.26 -2.96
C LYS A 35 -18.40 -15.37 -1.98
N TYR A 36 -18.05 -14.99 -0.76
CA TYR A 36 -17.90 -15.89 0.39
C TYR A 36 -18.45 -15.17 1.61
N GLU A 37 -19.51 -15.73 2.21
CA GLU A 37 -20.25 -15.09 3.30
C GLU A 37 -20.64 -13.63 2.97
N ARG A 38 -20.13 -12.65 3.74
CA ARG A 38 -20.36 -11.22 3.54
C ARG A 38 -19.37 -10.61 2.55
N GLY A 39 -18.22 -11.25 2.33
CA GLY A 39 -17.20 -10.77 1.42
C GLY A 39 -17.53 -11.08 -0.04
N TYR A 40 -17.10 -10.21 -0.95
CA TYR A 40 -17.24 -10.42 -2.38
C TYR A 40 -16.14 -9.71 -3.15
N ARG A 41 -15.87 -10.19 -4.37
CA ARG A 41 -14.94 -9.55 -5.30
C ARG A 41 -15.50 -9.45 -6.70
N TYR A 42 -14.99 -8.49 -7.47
CA TYR A 42 -15.16 -8.42 -8.92
C TYR A 42 -14.03 -7.65 -9.58
N ASN A 43 -13.80 -7.91 -10.86
CA ASN A 43 -12.77 -7.18 -11.63
C ASN A 43 -13.38 -5.98 -12.35
N ILE A 44 -12.71 -4.83 -12.31
CA ILE A 44 -13.14 -3.60 -12.97
C ILE A 44 -11.92 -2.78 -13.45
N GLY A 45 -11.84 -2.49 -14.74
CA GLY A 45 -10.81 -1.59 -15.27
C GLY A 45 -9.35 -1.97 -14.98
N GLY A 46 -9.05 -3.27 -14.87
CA GLY A 46 -7.71 -3.78 -14.48
C GLY A 46 -7.50 -3.96 -12.97
N TRP A 47 -8.45 -3.51 -12.16
CA TRP A 47 -8.47 -3.68 -10.71
C TRP A 47 -9.30 -4.89 -10.30
N ILE A 48 -8.98 -5.42 -9.12
CA ILE A 48 -9.81 -6.34 -8.35
C ILE A 48 -10.44 -5.52 -7.22
N TYR A 49 -11.74 -5.30 -7.26
CA TYR A 49 -12.46 -4.82 -6.10
C TYR A 49 -12.69 -5.99 -5.14
N LEU A 50 -12.32 -5.83 -3.88
CA LEU A 50 -12.57 -6.80 -2.81
C LEU A 50 -13.27 -6.07 -1.66
N HIS A 51 -14.46 -6.55 -1.30
CA HIS A 51 -15.15 -6.18 -0.07
C HIS A 51 -15.00 -7.31 0.96
N ILE A 52 -14.66 -6.95 2.19
CA ILE A 52 -14.64 -7.86 3.35
C ILE A 52 -15.28 -7.19 4.56
N GLU A 53 -15.92 -7.99 5.40
CA GLU A 53 -16.70 -7.47 6.52
C GLU A 53 -16.65 -8.41 7.73
N GLY A 54 -16.58 -7.81 8.93
CA GLY A 54 -16.86 -8.51 10.18
C GLY A 54 -15.72 -8.52 11.18
N GLU A 55 -15.77 -9.52 12.07
CA GLU A 55 -14.73 -9.76 13.06
C GLU A 55 -13.38 -10.03 12.40
N PRO A 56 -12.25 -9.77 13.08
CA PRO A 56 -10.95 -9.78 12.42
C PRO A 56 -10.61 -11.08 11.71
N TYR A 57 -10.84 -12.21 12.36
CA TYR A 57 -10.65 -13.52 11.74
C TYR A 57 -11.57 -13.73 10.52
N GLU A 58 -12.86 -13.39 10.64
CA GLU A 58 -13.86 -13.59 9.58
C GLU A 58 -13.53 -12.78 8.32
N ARG A 59 -13.25 -11.48 8.47
CA ARG A 59 -12.89 -10.63 7.33
C ARG A 59 -11.56 -11.05 6.72
N GLY A 60 -10.62 -11.49 7.56
CA GLY A 60 -9.36 -12.08 7.11
C GLY A 60 -9.61 -13.32 6.25
N TYR A 61 -10.47 -14.22 6.71
CA TYR A 61 -10.85 -15.42 5.97
C TYR A 61 -11.48 -15.10 4.61
N GLN A 62 -12.42 -14.15 4.58
CA GLN A 62 -13.01 -13.67 3.34
C GLN A 62 -11.95 -13.15 2.36
N HIS A 63 -10.99 -12.35 2.83
CA HIS A 63 -9.87 -11.85 2.02
C HIS A 63 -9.05 -13.01 1.44
N GLY A 64 -8.58 -13.91 2.31
CA GLY A 64 -7.78 -15.06 1.91
C GLY A 64 -8.49 -15.96 0.90
N TYR A 65 -9.75 -16.28 1.16
CA TYR A 65 -10.56 -17.18 0.32
C TYR A 65 -10.84 -16.58 -1.06
N LEU A 66 -11.14 -15.28 -1.13
CA LEU A 66 -11.51 -14.62 -2.38
C LEU A 66 -10.31 -14.26 -3.26
N LEU A 67 -9.12 -14.10 -2.68
CA LEU A 67 -7.87 -13.77 -3.39
C LEU A 67 -6.80 -14.87 -3.31
N ALA A 68 -7.17 -16.12 -3.04
CA ALA A 68 -6.21 -17.19 -2.78
C ALA A 68 -5.12 -17.33 -3.88
N ASP A 69 -5.54 -17.36 -5.15
CA ASP A 69 -4.63 -17.49 -6.28
C ASP A 69 -3.69 -16.28 -6.40
N GLU A 70 -4.22 -15.06 -6.22
CA GLU A 70 -3.44 -13.83 -6.28
C GLU A 70 -2.47 -13.68 -5.09
N ILE A 71 -2.85 -14.17 -3.91
CA ILE A 71 -1.99 -14.19 -2.71
C ILE A 71 -0.83 -15.16 -2.91
N VAL A 72 -1.10 -16.38 -3.39
CA VAL A 72 -0.03 -17.35 -3.70
C VAL A 72 0.93 -16.79 -4.75
N ASP A 73 0.41 -16.19 -5.82
CA ASP A 73 1.24 -15.60 -6.87
C ASP A 73 2.11 -14.45 -6.36
N VAL A 74 1.60 -13.53 -5.54
CA VAL A 74 2.42 -12.43 -5.01
C VAL A 74 3.49 -12.93 -4.03
N ILE A 75 3.20 -13.97 -3.24
CA ILE A 75 4.20 -14.61 -2.38
C ILE A 75 5.31 -15.23 -3.26
N GLU A 76 4.96 -15.98 -4.29
CA GLU A 76 5.95 -16.54 -5.23
C GLU A 76 6.80 -15.47 -5.90
N ARG A 77 6.20 -14.33 -6.26
CA ARG A 77 6.94 -13.19 -6.81
C ARG A 77 7.97 -12.64 -5.80
N TRP A 78 7.56 -12.42 -4.55
CA TRP A 78 8.47 -11.93 -3.51
C TRP A 78 9.63 -12.88 -3.24
N ARG A 79 9.38 -14.18 -3.27
CA ARG A 79 10.40 -15.22 -3.10
C ARG A 79 11.53 -15.11 -4.14
N ASN A 80 11.21 -14.65 -5.35
CA ASN A 80 12.15 -14.55 -6.46
C ASN A 80 12.90 -13.21 -6.54
N VAL A 81 12.38 -12.16 -5.88
CA VAL A 81 12.97 -10.80 -5.93
C VAL A 81 13.85 -10.49 -4.73
N PHE A 82 13.69 -11.21 -3.62
CA PHE A 82 14.37 -10.85 -2.37
C PHE A 82 15.92 -10.78 -2.53
N PRO A 83 16.57 -9.66 -2.14
CA PRO A 83 18.01 -9.49 -2.25
C PRO A 83 18.79 -10.60 -1.54
N GLN A 84 19.99 -10.91 -2.05
CA GLN A 84 20.90 -11.91 -1.47
C GLN A 84 20.39 -13.36 -1.48
N LYS A 85 19.35 -13.67 -2.28
CA LYS A 85 18.81 -15.03 -2.46
C LYS A 85 18.45 -15.72 -1.13
N LYS A 86 17.97 -14.95 -0.13
CA LYS A 86 17.54 -15.52 1.14
C LYS A 86 16.26 -16.33 0.91
N SER A 87 16.23 -17.57 1.41
CA SER A 87 15.06 -18.43 1.27
C SER A 87 13.82 -17.83 1.94
N TRP A 88 12.64 -18.19 1.45
CA TRP A 88 11.37 -17.78 2.04
C TRP A 88 11.30 -18.06 3.54
N ASP A 89 11.68 -19.27 3.97
CA ASP A 89 11.72 -19.64 5.39
C ASP A 89 12.61 -18.72 6.24
N TRP A 90 13.71 -18.22 5.67
CA TRP A 90 14.56 -17.26 6.37
C TRP A 90 13.86 -15.91 6.52
N GLN A 91 13.13 -15.48 5.49
CA GLN A 91 12.32 -14.26 5.51
C GLN A 91 11.20 -14.39 6.55
N LYS A 92 10.49 -15.53 6.57
CA LYS A 92 9.47 -15.86 7.59
C LYS A 92 9.97 -15.77 9.01
N ARG A 93 11.07 -16.46 9.32
CA ARG A 93 11.70 -16.40 10.64
C ARG A 93 12.13 -14.98 11.01
N SER A 94 12.54 -14.18 10.03
CA SER A 94 12.97 -12.81 10.28
C SER A 94 11.79 -11.87 10.56
N ALA A 95 10.71 -11.96 9.77
CA ALA A 95 9.49 -11.21 9.99
C ALA A 95 8.85 -11.56 11.34
N MET A 96 8.66 -12.85 11.61
CA MET A 96 8.13 -13.35 12.89
C MET A 96 8.91 -12.83 14.10
N ARG A 97 10.24 -12.86 14.05
CA ARG A 97 11.10 -12.40 15.16
C ARG A 97 11.03 -10.89 15.37
N LEU A 98 10.82 -10.11 14.31
CA LEU A 98 10.86 -8.64 14.38
C LEU A 98 9.49 -8.05 14.70
N PHE A 99 8.43 -8.57 14.10
CA PHE A 99 7.16 -7.85 14.01
C PHE A 99 6.00 -8.54 14.73
N TRP A 100 5.94 -9.89 14.79
CA TRP A 100 4.73 -10.58 15.26
C TRP A 100 4.29 -10.19 16.68
N SER A 101 5.24 -9.98 17.59
CA SER A 101 4.95 -9.55 18.97
C SER A 101 4.40 -8.12 19.07
N LYS A 102 4.52 -7.32 18.00
CA LYS A 102 4.05 -5.93 17.87
C LYS A 102 2.65 -5.81 17.28
N TYR A 103 2.17 -6.85 16.61
CA TYR A 103 0.81 -6.86 16.08
C TYR A 103 -0.21 -6.96 17.22
N PRO A 104 -1.21 -6.06 17.29
CA PRO A 104 -2.38 -6.22 18.14
C PRO A 104 -3.14 -7.49 17.77
N ASP A 105 -3.89 -8.06 18.73
CA ASP A 105 -4.61 -9.32 18.51
C ASP A 105 -5.62 -9.22 17.37
N GLU A 106 -6.26 -8.07 17.18
CA GLU A 106 -7.13 -7.80 16.03
C GLU A 106 -6.44 -8.15 14.69
N TYR A 107 -5.26 -7.57 14.43
CA TYR A 107 -4.55 -7.78 13.17
C TYR A 107 -3.88 -9.16 13.11
N ARG A 108 -3.59 -9.78 14.25
CA ARG A 108 -3.13 -11.18 14.28
C ARG A 108 -4.23 -12.12 13.81
N GLU A 109 -5.45 -11.93 14.29
CA GLU A 109 -6.61 -12.73 13.90
C GLU A 109 -6.96 -12.50 12.43
N GLU A 110 -6.87 -11.26 11.93
CA GLU A 110 -7.04 -10.98 10.49
C GLU A 110 -5.99 -11.69 9.63
N ILE A 111 -4.71 -11.63 10.00
CA ILE A 111 -3.63 -12.34 9.29
C ILE A 111 -3.83 -13.86 9.32
N LYS A 112 -4.28 -14.43 10.44
CA LYS A 112 -4.59 -15.86 10.55
C LYS A 112 -5.78 -16.23 9.66
N GLY A 113 -6.84 -15.43 9.68
CA GLY A 113 -7.99 -15.61 8.81
C GLY A 113 -7.58 -15.64 7.34
N ILE A 114 -6.74 -14.69 6.89
CA ILE A 114 -6.22 -14.67 5.51
C ILE A 114 -5.52 -15.99 5.18
N ALA A 115 -4.62 -16.45 6.05
CA ALA A 115 -3.89 -17.69 5.80
C ALA A 115 -4.83 -18.90 5.69
N ASP A 116 -5.78 -19.03 6.61
CA ASP A 116 -6.72 -20.13 6.64
C ASP A 116 -7.63 -20.10 5.39
N GLY A 117 -8.11 -18.92 4.98
CA GLY A 117 -8.90 -18.76 3.75
C GLY A 117 -8.13 -19.14 2.48
N VAL A 118 -6.83 -18.82 2.41
CA VAL A 118 -5.96 -19.24 1.30
C VAL A 118 -5.75 -20.76 1.32
N ALA A 119 -5.47 -21.33 2.49
CA ALA A 119 -5.25 -22.76 2.66
C ALA A 119 -6.48 -23.58 2.29
N ASP A 120 -7.68 -23.15 2.69
CA ASP A 120 -8.96 -23.82 2.37
C ASP A 120 -9.28 -23.81 0.87
N LYS A 121 -8.73 -22.82 0.15
CA LYS A 121 -8.76 -22.76 -1.32
C LYS A 121 -7.69 -23.62 -2.00
N GLY A 122 -6.88 -24.34 -1.24
CA GLY A 122 -5.78 -25.16 -1.74
C GLY A 122 -4.53 -24.35 -2.07
N GLY A 123 -4.41 -23.12 -1.55
CA GLY A 123 -3.23 -22.29 -1.73
C GLY A 123 -2.03 -22.85 -0.95
N GLU A 124 -0.94 -23.11 -1.65
CA GLU A 124 0.26 -23.73 -1.09
C GLU A 124 1.53 -22.97 -1.46
N ILE A 125 2.51 -22.97 -0.56
CA ILE A 125 3.87 -22.50 -0.80
C ILE A 125 4.83 -23.64 -0.46
N ASN A 126 5.61 -24.08 -1.46
CA ASN A 126 6.50 -25.26 -1.36
C ASN A 126 5.78 -26.56 -0.95
N GLY A 127 4.59 -26.80 -1.49
CA GLY A 127 3.81 -28.03 -1.23
C GLY A 127 3.27 -28.11 0.20
N LYS A 128 3.12 -26.97 0.87
CA LYS A 128 2.51 -26.84 2.19
C LYS A 128 1.42 -25.78 2.11
N PRO A 129 0.27 -25.99 2.78
CA PRO A 129 -0.74 -24.96 2.91
C PRO A 129 -0.13 -23.66 3.43
N VAL A 130 -0.57 -22.54 2.87
CA VAL A 130 -0.20 -21.20 3.34
C VAL A 130 -0.53 -21.07 4.82
N ASP A 131 0.39 -20.51 5.60
CA ASP A 131 0.20 -20.25 7.03
C ASP A 131 0.31 -18.75 7.36
N TYR A 132 -0.10 -18.38 8.58
CA TYR A 132 -0.10 -16.98 9.03
C TYR A 132 1.30 -16.35 9.02
N THR A 133 2.37 -17.15 9.04
CA THR A 133 3.74 -16.64 8.93
C THR A 133 4.08 -16.27 7.50
N ASP A 134 3.50 -16.91 6.48
CA ASP A 134 3.59 -16.47 5.09
C ASP A 134 2.92 -15.10 4.91
N ILE A 135 1.70 -14.93 5.44
CA ILE A 135 0.92 -13.69 5.33
C ILE A 135 1.56 -12.54 6.13
N LEU A 136 2.05 -12.79 7.34
CA LEU A 136 2.81 -11.77 8.08
C LEU A 136 4.05 -11.33 7.28
N THR A 137 4.78 -12.29 6.70
CA THR A 137 6.00 -11.99 5.94
C THR A 137 5.69 -11.17 4.70
N LEU A 138 4.59 -11.47 4.02
CA LEU A 138 4.09 -10.69 2.91
C LEU A 138 3.79 -9.24 3.34
N ASN A 139 3.10 -9.06 4.47
CA ASN A 139 2.77 -7.74 5.01
C ASN A 139 4.00 -6.90 5.40
N GLU A 140 5.03 -7.57 5.92
CA GLU A 140 6.24 -6.93 6.45
C GLU A 140 7.40 -6.89 5.46
N MET A 141 7.16 -7.24 4.19
CA MET A 141 8.23 -7.41 3.21
C MET A 141 9.02 -6.11 3.01
N TYR A 142 8.32 -4.97 2.93
CA TYR A 142 8.95 -3.67 2.72
C TYR A 142 9.80 -3.21 3.90
N GLU A 143 9.34 -3.39 5.12
CA GLU A 143 10.13 -3.07 6.31
C GLU A 143 11.33 -4.02 6.45
N LEU A 144 11.13 -5.31 6.15
CA LEU A 144 12.20 -6.29 6.15
C LEU A 144 13.30 -5.93 5.14
N LEU A 145 12.94 -5.46 3.94
CA LEU A 145 13.85 -4.97 2.91
C LEU A 145 14.52 -3.65 3.29
N SER A 146 13.74 -2.69 3.79
CA SER A 146 14.23 -1.39 4.27
C SER A 146 15.37 -1.56 5.27
N ARG A 147 15.22 -2.52 6.20
CA ARG A 147 16.24 -2.87 7.19
C ARG A 147 17.61 -3.18 6.57
N PHE A 148 17.65 -3.92 5.46
CA PHE A 148 18.91 -4.30 4.82
C PHE A 148 19.64 -3.10 4.23
N ARG A 149 18.91 -2.09 3.77
CA ARG A 149 19.47 -0.87 3.21
C ARG A 149 19.91 0.11 4.30
N THR A 150 19.20 0.15 5.43
CA THR A 150 19.59 0.98 6.58
C THR A 150 20.83 0.49 7.31
N TYR A 151 21.17 -0.81 7.23
CA TYR A 151 22.41 -1.35 7.80
C TYR A 151 23.69 -0.69 7.23
N LEU A 152 23.61 -0.01 6.08
CA LEU A 152 24.71 0.79 5.55
C LEU A 152 25.00 2.07 6.36
N ILE A 153 24.06 2.52 7.21
CA ILE A 153 24.10 3.84 7.90
C ILE A 153 23.93 3.71 9.44
N HIS A 154 23.73 2.50 9.99
CA HIS A 154 23.40 2.32 11.41
C HIS A 154 24.52 2.82 12.37
N PRO A 155 24.23 3.79 13.27
CA PRO A 155 25.24 4.54 14.02
C PRO A 155 26.02 3.71 15.06
N VAL A 156 25.41 2.68 15.64
CA VAL A 156 26.01 1.90 16.74
C VAL A 156 27.14 0.96 16.31
N ARG A 157 27.20 0.55 15.03
CA ARG A 157 28.21 -0.43 14.56
C ARG A 157 29.41 0.18 13.83
N SER A 158 29.39 1.48 13.56
CA SER A 158 30.57 2.14 13.02
C SER A 158 30.45 3.66 13.11
N SER A 159 30.76 4.19 14.28
CA SER A 159 31.02 5.64 14.45
C SER A 159 32.05 6.13 13.43
N LEU A 160 33.06 5.31 13.12
CA LEU A 160 34.09 5.61 12.12
C LEU A 160 33.56 5.58 10.68
N LYS A 161 32.72 4.61 10.28
CA LYS A 161 32.15 4.56 8.92
C LYS A 161 31.06 5.62 8.75
N TRP A 162 30.24 5.90 9.76
CA TRP A 162 29.30 7.03 9.75
C TRP A 162 30.04 8.37 9.56
N LEU A 163 31.12 8.59 10.31
CA LEU A 163 31.99 9.78 10.19
C LEU A 163 32.71 9.82 8.82
N LEU A 164 33.28 8.71 8.36
CA LEU A 164 33.95 8.60 7.05
C LEU A 164 32.96 8.76 5.89
N THR A 165 31.70 8.34 6.01
CA THR A 165 30.68 8.54 4.96
C THR A 165 30.27 10.01 4.87
N ARG A 166 30.34 10.76 5.97
CA ARG A 166 30.14 12.22 5.98
C ARG A 166 31.36 12.99 5.46
N ILE A 167 32.56 12.57 5.82
CA ILE A 167 33.82 13.21 5.38
C ILE A 167 34.13 12.91 3.91
N SER A 168 33.78 11.72 3.40
CA SER A 168 33.99 11.35 1.98
C SER A 168 32.91 11.87 1.02
N LYS A 169 31.78 12.38 1.53
CA LYS A 169 30.67 12.93 0.73
C LYS A 169 30.58 14.46 0.73
N THR A 170 31.72 15.14 0.85
CA THR A 170 31.84 16.53 0.39
C THR A 170 31.94 16.65 -1.14
N GLY A 171 32.10 15.51 -1.84
CA GLY A 171 31.99 15.41 -3.30
C GLY A 171 30.66 14.83 -3.76
N SER A 172 29.86 15.65 -4.45
CA SER A 172 28.69 15.25 -5.27
C SER A 172 27.57 14.50 -4.54
N LEU A 173 26.63 15.27 -3.98
CA LEU A 173 25.26 14.84 -3.67
C LEU A 173 24.37 14.69 -4.93
N ASN A 174 24.95 14.51 -6.13
CA ASN A 174 24.21 14.19 -7.36
C ASN A 174 24.04 12.68 -7.53
N LYS A 175 23.49 11.99 -6.53
CA LYS A 175 22.77 10.75 -6.83
C LYS A 175 21.32 11.14 -7.10
N PRO A 176 20.73 10.78 -8.25
CA PRO A 176 19.35 11.16 -8.55
C PRO A 176 18.47 10.72 -7.39
N HIS A 177 17.59 11.64 -6.98
CA HIS A 177 16.55 11.37 -5.99
C HIS A 177 15.74 10.21 -6.54
N VAL A 178 15.92 9.04 -5.94
CA VAL A 178 15.02 7.93 -6.21
C VAL A 178 13.81 8.24 -5.34
N GLY A 179 12.94 9.13 -5.82
CA GLY A 179 11.60 9.29 -5.25
C GLY A 179 10.82 8.00 -5.46
N HIS A 180 9.85 7.74 -4.58
CA HIS A 180 9.22 6.42 -4.51
C HIS A 180 7.71 6.43 -4.72
N CYS A 181 7.09 7.61 -4.63
CA CYS A 181 5.69 7.88 -4.98
C CYS A 181 5.52 9.39 -5.31
N SER A 182 4.33 9.78 -5.76
CA SER A 182 3.87 11.18 -5.77
C SER A 182 2.49 11.28 -5.13
N ALA A 183 2.33 12.25 -4.25
CA ALA A 183 1.04 12.58 -3.65
C ALA A 183 0.76 14.08 -3.84
N PHE A 184 -0.51 14.44 -4.02
CA PHE A 184 -0.95 15.82 -3.81
C PHE A 184 -2.31 15.84 -3.11
N ILE A 185 -2.55 16.91 -2.36
CA ILE A 185 -3.84 17.21 -1.76
C ILE A 185 -4.10 18.71 -1.88
N ALA A 186 -5.32 19.08 -2.24
CA ALA A 186 -5.76 20.47 -2.43
C ALA A 186 -7.17 20.65 -1.87
N THR A 187 -7.47 21.86 -1.41
CA THR A 187 -8.73 22.24 -0.76
C THR A 187 -8.99 23.74 -0.95
N GLY A 188 -10.18 24.23 -0.60
CA GLY A 188 -10.51 25.66 -0.64
C GLY A 188 -10.46 26.26 -2.05
N GLU A 189 -9.87 27.45 -2.23
CA GLU A 189 -9.82 28.13 -3.53
C GLU A 189 -9.03 27.37 -4.61
N ALA A 190 -8.28 26.33 -4.24
CA ALA A 190 -7.57 25.47 -5.20
C ALA A 190 -8.48 24.44 -5.89
N THR A 191 -9.71 24.24 -5.41
CA THR A 191 -10.68 23.28 -5.94
C THR A 191 -11.99 23.96 -6.32
N ALA A 192 -12.76 23.33 -7.23
CA ALA A 192 -13.90 23.98 -7.88
C ALA A 192 -15.06 24.32 -6.91
N ASP A 193 -15.22 23.54 -5.84
CA ASP A 193 -16.29 23.65 -4.86
C ASP A 193 -15.78 23.85 -3.42
N GLY A 194 -14.47 24.05 -3.25
CA GLY A 194 -13.84 24.15 -1.93
C GLY A 194 -13.60 22.80 -1.24
N GLY A 195 -14.06 21.69 -1.81
CA GLY A 195 -13.84 20.35 -1.28
C GLY A 195 -12.41 19.85 -1.48
N ILE A 196 -12.08 18.71 -0.88
CA ILE A 196 -10.74 18.12 -1.02
C ILE A 196 -10.61 17.35 -2.34
N VAL A 197 -9.54 17.62 -3.08
CA VAL A 197 -9.06 16.78 -4.19
C VAL A 197 -7.70 16.21 -3.79
N ALA A 198 -7.60 14.89 -3.77
CA ALA A 198 -6.38 14.16 -3.42
C ALA A 198 -6.04 13.13 -4.49
N SER A 199 -4.76 12.93 -4.75
CA SER A 199 -4.28 11.86 -5.63
C SER A 199 -2.96 11.30 -5.12
N HIS A 200 -2.84 9.98 -5.25
CA HIS A 200 -1.60 9.26 -5.05
C HIS A 200 -1.17 8.60 -6.36
N SER A 201 0.13 8.39 -6.54
CA SER A 201 0.69 7.64 -7.66
C SER A 201 1.95 6.94 -7.19
N THR A 202 1.88 5.62 -7.06
CA THR A 202 3.05 4.82 -6.71
C THR A 202 3.96 4.64 -7.90
N TRP A 203 5.24 4.89 -7.66
CA TRP A 203 6.20 4.91 -8.75
C TRP A 203 6.75 3.52 -9.02
N ARG A 204 6.97 3.30 -10.31
CA ARG A 204 7.84 2.23 -10.78
C ARG A 204 9.22 2.38 -10.14
N ALA A 205 9.74 1.24 -9.70
CA ALA A 205 11.13 1.10 -9.35
C ALA A 205 11.93 0.55 -10.56
N THR A 206 13.08 1.16 -10.87
CA THR A 206 14.11 0.57 -11.74
C THR A 206 14.68 -0.72 -11.12
N GLU A 207 15.49 -1.49 -11.86
CA GLU A 207 16.10 -2.74 -11.37
C GLU A 207 16.89 -2.58 -10.04
N GLU A 208 17.26 -1.34 -9.69
CA GLU A 208 17.96 -0.99 -8.45
C GLU A 208 17.03 -0.75 -7.25
N THR A 209 15.72 -0.92 -7.39
CA THR A 209 14.72 -0.46 -6.41
C THR A 209 13.66 -1.52 -6.09
N TRP A 210 12.85 -1.26 -5.05
CA TRP A 210 12.08 -2.28 -4.30
C TRP A 210 10.76 -2.73 -4.93
N PHE A 211 10.30 -2.06 -5.99
CA PHE A 211 9.05 -2.32 -6.73
C PHE A 211 9.34 -2.62 -8.23
N PRO A 212 10.06 -3.71 -8.58
CA PRO A 212 10.17 -4.12 -9.97
C PRO A 212 8.78 -4.39 -10.55
N MET A 213 8.64 -4.26 -11.89
CA MET A 213 7.38 -4.54 -12.60
C MET A 213 6.78 -5.90 -12.26
N TYR A 214 7.67 -6.88 -12.07
CA TYR A 214 7.30 -8.22 -11.66
C TYR A 214 6.55 -8.28 -10.31
N LEU A 215 6.70 -7.30 -9.43
CA LEU A 215 5.90 -7.19 -8.21
C LEU A 215 4.70 -6.25 -8.38
N THR A 216 4.91 -5.07 -8.97
CA THR A 216 3.88 -4.01 -9.04
C THR A 216 2.63 -4.41 -9.82
N GLU A 217 2.70 -5.40 -10.71
CA GLU A 217 1.53 -5.97 -11.39
C GLU A 217 0.45 -6.52 -10.44
N ARG A 218 0.78 -6.76 -9.17
CA ARG A 218 -0.14 -7.20 -8.12
C ARG A 218 -0.62 -6.10 -7.18
N TRP A 219 -0.18 -4.86 -7.37
CA TRP A 219 -0.75 -3.69 -6.69
C TRP A 219 -1.97 -3.19 -7.45
N ASN A 220 -2.98 -4.06 -7.56
CA ASN A 220 -4.18 -3.82 -8.35
C ASN A 220 -5.47 -4.22 -7.60
N VAL A 221 -5.45 -4.13 -6.27
CA VAL A 221 -6.63 -4.40 -5.42
C VAL A 221 -7.18 -3.10 -4.87
N ILE A 222 -8.48 -2.87 -5.05
CA ILE A 222 -9.25 -1.89 -4.27
C ILE A 222 -9.88 -2.67 -3.13
N LEU A 223 -9.41 -2.46 -1.91
CA LEU A 223 -9.86 -3.17 -0.71
C LEU A 223 -10.79 -2.28 0.10
N ASP A 224 -12.05 -2.71 0.19
CA ASP A 224 -13.13 -2.12 0.97
C ASP A 224 -13.39 -2.99 2.21
N ILE A 225 -13.16 -2.42 3.39
CA ILE A 225 -13.21 -3.14 4.66
C ILE A 225 -14.28 -2.51 5.54
N THR A 226 -15.28 -3.29 5.93
CA THR A 226 -16.24 -2.93 6.98
C THR A 226 -15.88 -3.71 8.26
N PRO A 227 -15.05 -3.15 9.16
CA PRO A 227 -14.62 -3.87 10.36
C PRO A 227 -15.74 -3.93 11.40
N SER A 228 -15.65 -4.88 12.35
CA SER A 228 -16.52 -4.90 13.54
C SER A 228 -16.26 -3.74 14.52
N SER A 229 -15.09 -3.09 14.42
CA SER A 229 -14.67 -1.98 15.28
C SER A 229 -13.82 -0.98 14.49
N GLY A 230 -14.07 0.32 14.70
CA GLY A 230 -13.49 1.41 13.92
C GLY A 230 -14.34 1.75 12.68
N TYR A 231 -13.75 2.55 11.80
CA TYR A 231 -14.38 3.10 10.61
C TYR A 231 -14.24 2.16 9.41
N ARG A 232 -15.20 2.22 8.47
CA ARG A 232 -15.09 1.53 7.17
C ARG A 232 -13.94 2.17 6.40
N ILE A 233 -13.10 1.36 5.76
CA ILE A 233 -11.90 1.83 5.05
C ILE A 233 -11.95 1.39 3.60
N MET A 234 -11.58 2.29 2.71
CA MET A 234 -11.24 1.97 1.33
C MET A 234 -9.77 2.31 1.09
N MET A 235 -9.02 1.37 0.52
CA MET A 235 -7.61 1.59 0.17
C MET A 235 -7.24 0.84 -1.09
N THR A 236 -6.25 1.33 -1.81
CA THR A 236 -5.60 0.52 -2.85
C THR A 236 -4.50 -0.32 -2.21
N THR A 237 -4.27 -1.54 -2.67
CA THR A 237 -3.32 -2.47 -2.05
C THR A 237 -2.92 -3.62 -2.98
N SER A 238 -2.15 -4.57 -2.44
CA SER A 238 -1.82 -5.87 -3.03
C SER A 238 -2.56 -7.01 -2.31
N PRO A 239 -2.84 -8.14 -2.99
CA PRO A 239 -3.44 -9.32 -2.38
C PRO A 239 -2.74 -9.74 -1.08
N GLY A 240 -3.51 -10.01 -0.03
CA GLY A 240 -3.03 -10.52 1.25
C GLY A 240 -2.47 -9.47 2.20
N LEU A 241 -2.40 -8.19 1.79
CA LEU A 241 -2.00 -7.09 2.66
C LEU A 241 -3.19 -6.54 3.45
N ILE A 242 -3.00 -6.29 4.75
CA ILE A 242 -4.02 -5.65 5.61
C ILE A 242 -3.88 -4.12 5.66
N TRP A 243 -2.96 -3.57 4.86
CA TRP A 243 -2.65 -2.14 4.75
C TRP A 243 -2.40 -1.80 3.28
N SER A 244 -2.29 -0.52 2.93
CA SER A 244 -2.20 -0.12 1.53
C SER A 244 -0.84 -0.49 0.93
N ASN A 245 0.25 -0.05 1.57
CA ASN A 245 1.63 -0.18 1.09
C ASN A 245 1.95 0.54 -0.24
N GLU A 246 0.96 0.71 -1.12
CA GLU A 246 0.92 1.74 -2.14
C GLU A 246 0.85 3.12 -1.50
N ASP A 247 -0.02 3.18 -0.50
CA ASP A 247 -0.39 4.24 0.43
C ASP A 247 -1.37 5.30 -0.11
N PHE A 248 -2.56 4.80 -0.49
CA PHE A 248 -3.80 5.58 -0.51
C PHE A 248 -4.85 4.95 0.40
N TYR A 249 -5.43 5.74 1.29
CA TYR A 249 -6.53 5.33 2.15
C TYR A 249 -7.60 6.41 2.29
N GLN A 250 -8.84 5.97 2.48
CA GLN A 250 -9.98 6.76 2.95
C GLN A 250 -10.77 5.98 3.99
N ASN A 251 -11.40 6.69 4.94
CA ASN A 251 -12.39 6.10 5.84
C ASN A 251 -13.75 6.82 5.79
N ASP A 252 -14.79 6.19 6.34
CA ASP A 252 -16.15 6.75 6.38
C ASP A 252 -16.36 7.84 7.45
N ALA A 253 -15.34 8.14 8.26
CA ALA A 253 -15.29 9.35 9.09
C ALA A 253 -14.86 10.60 8.30
N GLY A 254 -14.49 10.44 7.02
CA GLY A 254 -14.09 11.53 6.14
C GLY A 254 -12.59 11.78 6.09
N MET A 255 -11.76 10.86 6.60
CA MET A 255 -10.31 10.98 6.59
C MET A 255 -9.69 10.46 5.30
N ILE A 256 -8.69 11.18 4.79
CA ILE A 256 -7.79 10.76 3.71
C ILE A 256 -6.38 10.62 4.28
N LEU A 257 -5.69 9.54 3.94
CA LEU A 257 -4.29 9.31 4.30
C LEU A 257 -3.52 8.82 3.07
N MET A 258 -2.36 9.41 2.82
CA MET A 258 -1.42 8.99 1.79
C MET A 258 0.01 9.13 2.31
N GLU A 259 0.98 8.49 1.67
CA GLU A 259 2.38 8.84 1.90
C GLU A 259 3.23 8.90 0.65
N THR A 260 4.45 9.40 0.81
CA THR A 260 5.53 9.13 -0.12
C THR A 260 6.78 8.75 0.66
N THR A 261 7.48 7.71 0.22
CA THR A 261 8.63 7.20 0.99
C THR A 261 9.82 8.17 0.89
N LEU A 262 10.38 8.53 2.04
CA LEU A 262 11.55 9.39 2.17
C LEU A 262 12.84 8.64 1.83
N SER A 263 13.78 9.37 1.23
CA SER A 263 15.13 8.89 0.92
C SER A 263 16.17 9.96 1.30
N PRO A 264 17.28 9.62 1.99
CA PRO A 264 17.69 8.28 2.40
C PRO A 264 16.93 7.76 3.64
N LEU A 265 16.82 6.44 3.77
CA LEU A 265 16.23 5.80 4.95
C LEU A 265 16.96 6.18 6.24
N GLY A 266 16.20 6.57 7.26
CA GLY A 266 16.67 7.00 8.59
C GLY A 266 17.08 5.84 9.51
N ALA A 267 17.49 6.16 10.75
CA ALA A 267 17.79 5.14 11.76
C ALA A 267 16.51 4.45 12.26
N TRP A 268 16.61 3.17 12.64
CA TRP A 268 15.47 2.38 13.10
C TRP A 268 15.76 1.59 14.38
N THR A 269 14.71 1.10 15.03
CA THR A 269 14.75 0.30 16.26
C THR A 269 13.87 -0.93 16.16
N LYS A 270 14.32 -2.07 16.71
CA LYS A 270 13.50 -3.30 16.81
C LYS A 270 12.39 -3.24 17.87
N ARG A 271 12.28 -2.13 18.61
CA ARG A 271 11.37 -1.99 19.76
C ARG A 271 10.06 -1.29 19.41
N GLY A 272 10.00 -0.55 18.30
CA GLY A 272 8.79 0.14 17.87
C GLY A 272 7.81 -0.77 17.15
N ASP A 273 6.65 -0.20 16.85
CA ASP A 273 5.57 -0.82 16.09
C ASP A 273 5.81 -0.60 14.58
N PRO A 274 5.57 -1.63 13.75
CA PRO A 274 5.72 -1.53 12.30
C PRO A 274 4.76 -0.51 11.70
N VAL A 275 5.14 0.07 10.56
CA VAL A 275 4.32 0.98 9.76
C VAL A 275 2.99 0.33 9.39
N VAL A 276 2.97 -0.98 9.13
CA VAL A 276 1.75 -1.75 8.88
C VAL A 276 0.71 -1.51 9.98
N VAL A 277 1.13 -1.67 11.24
CA VAL A 277 0.26 -1.51 12.42
C VAL A 277 -0.12 -0.05 12.62
N ARG A 278 0.84 0.88 12.47
CA ARG A 278 0.61 2.31 12.69
C ARG A 278 -0.34 2.91 11.64
N ALA A 279 -0.07 2.68 10.36
CA ALA A 279 -0.89 3.16 9.25
C ALA A 279 -2.30 2.55 9.30
N ARG A 280 -2.40 1.24 9.55
CA ARG A 280 -3.70 0.57 9.66
C ARG A 280 -4.53 1.13 10.83
N LYS A 281 -3.93 1.35 12.00
CA LYS A 281 -4.63 1.98 13.13
C LYS A 281 -5.02 3.43 12.82
N ALA A 282 -4.10 4.21 12.24
CA ALA A 282 -4.34 5.61 11.92
C ALA A 282 -5.58 5.76 11.05
N ILE A 283 -5.71 5.01 9.96
CA ILE A 283 -6.90 5.14 9.12
C ILE A 283 -8.15 4.47 9.69
N GLN A 284 -8.01 3.34 10.41
CA GLN A 284 -9.17 2.60 10.93
C GLN A 284 -9.85 3.27 12.12
N TYR A 285 -9.09 3.99 12.95
CA TYR A 285 -9.60 4.45 14.24
C TYR A 285 -9.65 5.97 14.38
N SER A 286 -9.10 6.73 13.43
CA SER A 286 -9.10 8.19 13.53
C SER A 286 -10.29 8.82 12.83
N ASP A 287 -10.88 9.85 13.43
CA ASP A 287 -11.84 10.73 12.77
C ASP A 287 -11.33 12.15 12.53
N ASN A 288 -10.08 12.44 12.88
CA ASN A 288 -9.47 13.75 12.66
C ASN A 288 -7.95 13.62 12.41
N ILE A 289 -7.34 14.71 11.93
CA ILE A 289 -5.91 14.76 11.59
C ILE A 289 -5.01 14.51 12.81
N ASP A 290 -5.36 15.05 13.97
CA ASP A 290 -4.53 14.91 15.18
C ASP A 290 -4.43 13.46 15.66
N GLU A 291 -5.53 12.70 15.59
CA GLU A 291 -5.53 11.27 15.89
C GLU A 291 -4.70 10.45 14.91
N ILE A 292 -4.77 10.77 13.61
CA ILE A 292 -3.89 10.15 12.59
C ILE A 292 -2.43 10.38 12.97
N VAL A 293 -2.06 11.62 13.28
CA VAL A 293 -0.70 11.99 13.70
C VAL A 293 -0.30 11.23 14.97
N GLU A 294 -1.17 11.12 15.97
CA GLU A 294 -0.89 10.34 17.18
C GLU A 294 -0.56 8.88 16.84
N TYR A 295 -1.40 8.20 16.06
CA TYR A 295 -1.18 6.80 15.69
C TYR A 295 0.10 6.59 14.87
N LEU A 296 0.42 7.52 13.97
CA LEU A 296 1.64 7.45 13.15
C LEU A 296 2.91 7.64 13.98
N LEU A 297 2.90 8.53 14.98
CA LEU A 297 4.04 8.81 15.86
C LEU A 297 4.23 7.75 16.96
N LYS A 298 3.13 7.16 17.44
CA LYS A 298 3.15 6.25 18.58
C LYS A 298 4.04 5.04 18.33
N ASN A 299 5.04 4.88 19.21
CA ASN A 299 6.03 3.80 19.15
C ASN A 299 6.66 3.62 17.76
N ASN A 300 6.91 4.68 17.00
CA ASN A 300 7.54 4.57 15.68
C ASN A 300 8.83 3.73 15.74
N ASN A 301 9.01 2.82 14.78
CA ASN A 301 10.22 2.01 14.68
C ASN A 301 11.26 2.60 13.72
N GLY A 302 10.89 3.60 12.92
CA GLY A 302 11.76 4.29 11.95
C GLY A 302 12.10 3.50 10.69
N LEU A 303 11.50 2.31 10.50
CA LEU A 303 11.51 1.62 9.21
C LEU A 303 10.41 2.23 8.33
N MET A 304 10.68 2.31 7.03
CA MET A 304 9.83 3.02 6.06
C MET A 304 9.52 4.45 6.52
N ALA A 305 10.57 5.27 6.53
CA ALA A 305 10.45 6.70 6.75
C ALA A 305 9.65 7.31 5.60
N ASN A 306 8.60 8.06 5.93
CA ASN A 306 7.60 8.51 4.97
C ASN A 306 7.24 9.98 5.23
N ASP A 307 6.88 10.71 4.19
CA ASP A 307 6.11 11.96 4.29
C ASP A 307 4.63 11.62 4.14
N TRP A 308 3.88 11.78 5.21
CA TRP A 308 2.45 11.47 5.27
C TRP A 308 1.63 12.70 4.92
N VAL A 309 0.76 12.58 3.94
CA VAL A 309 -0.17 13.63 3.52
C VAL A 309 -1.57 13.20 3.91
N MET A 310 -2.32 14.10 4.56
CA MET A 310 -3.62 13.77 5.14
C MET A 310 -4.63 14.90 4.97
N GLY A 311 -5.91 14.56 4.99
CA GLY A 311 -6.99 15.55 4.92
C GLY A 311 -8.26 15.09 5.63
N ASP A 312 -9.00 16.07 6.14
CA ASP A 312 -10.32 15.89 6.75
C ASP A 312 -11.38 16.53 5.86
N THR A 313 -12.22 15.70 5.23
CA THR A 313 -13.26 16.16 4.31
C THR A 313 -14.41 16.90 5.00
N LYS A 314 -14.54 16.80 6.33
CA LYS A 314 -15.57 17.52 7.10
C LYS A 314 -15.20 18.98 7.31
N THR A 315 -13.91 19.25 7.55
CA THR A 315 -13.41 20.60 7.83
C THR A 315 -12.73 21.25 6.62
N GLY A 316 -12.32 20.45 5.64
CA GLY A 316 -11.49 20.90 4.52
C GLY A 316 -10.02 21.09 4.89
N GLU A 317 -9.60 20.70 6.10
CA GLU A 317 -8.21 20.79 6.55
C GLU A 317 -7.33 19.75 5.87
N ILE A 318 -6.09 20.14 5.58
CA ILE A 318 -5.06 19.29 5.00
C ILE A 318 -3.76 19.46 5.79
N ALA A 319 -2.98 18.40 5.94
CA ALA A 319 -1.71 18.42 6.66
C ALA A 319 -0.66 17.51 6.01
N SER A 320 0.61 17.78 6.34
CA SER A 320 1.76 16.94 5.99
C SER A 320 2.58 16.63 7.24
N LEU A 321 3.07 15.41 7.37
CA LEU A 321 3.92 14.95 8.45
C LEU A 321 5.14 14.21 7.88
N GLU A 322 6.30 14.86 7.88
CA GLU A 322 7.57 14.23 7.55
C GLU A 322 8.08 13.39 8.75
N LEU A 323 8.00 12.06 8.65
CA LEU A 323 8.36 11.14 9.72
C LEU A 323 9.61 10.33 9.38
N ALA A 324 10.78 10.96 9.56
CA ALA A 324 12.09 10.37 9.24
C ALA A 324 12.80 9.66 10.41
N LEU A 325 12.32 9.82 11.64
CA LEU A 325 12.99 9.36 12.87
C LEU A 325 12.03 8.58 13.78
N HIS A 326 12.61 7.65 14.55
CA HIS A 326 11.94 6.81 15.55
C HIS A 326 12.02 7.39 16.96
#